data_AF-A0A8J4U5L8-F1
#
_entry.id   AF-A0A8J4U5L8-F1
#
_cell.length_a   1.000
_cell.length_b   1.000
_cell.length_c   1.000
_cell.angle_alpha   90.00
_cell.angle_beta   90.00
_cell.angle_gamma   90.00
#
_symmetry.space_group_name_H-M   'P 1'
#
loop_
_entity.id
_entity.type
_entity.pdbx_description
1 polymer ?
#
loop_
_entity_poly.entity_id
_entity_poly.type
_entity_poly.pdbx_seq_one_letter_code
_entity_poly.pdbx_strand_id
1 'polypeptide(L)' 'VYVQDVLRKQLSEEVWQVLYQSTGHLYVCGGMNMARDVAHTIQEILGHRLGITLSQAGEYLDQLK' A
#
# COMPACT_ATOMS: atom_id res chain seq x y z
N VAL A 1 2.23 0.95 -18.09
CA VAL A 1 1.32 0.93 -16.92
C VAL A 1 1.60 -0.34 -16.16
N TYR A 2 2.06 -0.23 -14.92
CA TYR A 2 2.31 -1.34 -14.01
C TYR A 2 1.22 -1.42 -12.93
N VAL A 3 1.20 -2.52 -12.16
CA VAL A 3 0.21 -2.71 -11.09
C VAL A 3 0.25 -1.60 -10.04
N GLN A 4 1.45 -1.14 -9.68
CA GLN A 4 1.64 0.00 -8.78
C GLN A 4 1.09 1.32 -9.34
N ASP A 5 1.11 1.52 -10.67
CA ASP A 5 0.53 2.73 -11.26
C ASP A 5 -1.00 2.74 -11.09
N VAL A 6 -1.64 1.57 -11.19
CA VAL A 6 -3.09 1.42 -10.99
C VAL A 6 -3.45 1.67 -9.53
N LEU A 7 -2.71 1.08 -8.59
CA LEU A 7 -2.91 1.32 -7.16
C LEU A 7 -2.82 2.82 -6.82
N ARG A 8 -1.78 3.50 -7.31
CA ARG A 8 -1.57 4.93 -7.04
C ARG A 8 -2.64 5.82 -7.65
N LYS A 9 -2.97 5.61 -8.93
CA LYS A 9 -3.78 6.55 -9.72
C LYS A 9 -5.27 6.28 -9.65
N GLN A 10 -5.68 5.04 -9.42
CA GLN A 10 -7.07 4.62 -9.55
C GLN A 10 -7.64 4.06 -8.25
N LEU A 11 -6.83 3.39 -7.42
CA LEU A 11 -7.31 2.64 -6.26
C LEU A 11 -6.77 3.13 -4.91
N SER A 12 -6.24 4.35 -4.85
CA SER A 12 -5.60 4.89 -3.64
C SER A 12 -6.58 4.99 -2.46
N GLU A 13 -7.84 5.35 -2.73
CA GLU A 13 -8.91 5.38 -1.72
C GLU A 13 -9.21 3.97 -1.21
N GLU A 14 -9.44 3.02 -2.12
CA GLU A 14 -9.81 1.65 -1.81
C GLU A 14 -8.70 0.94 -1.04
N VAL A 15 -7.43 1.13 -1.41
CA VAL A 15 -6.29 0.58 -0.68
C VAL A 15 -6.28 1.08 0.76
N TRP A 16 -6.49 2.39 0.98
CA TRP A 16 -6.56 2.94 2.33
C TRP A 16 -7.77 2.41 3.10
N GLN A 17 -8.96 2.33 2.50
CA GLN A 17 -10.15 1.79 3.17
C GLN A 17 -9.99 0.32 3.54
N VAL A 18 -9.46 -0.50 2.63
CA VAL A 18 -9.24 -1.94 2.83
C VAL A 18 -8.24 -2.20 3.94
N LEU A 19 -7.14 -1.44 3.98
CA LEU A 19 -6.05 -1.70 4.92
C LEU A 19 -6.21 -0.99 6.26
N TYR A 20 -6.86 0.17 6.31
CA TYR A 20 -6.95 1.00 7.51
C TYR A 20 -8.34 1.10 8.14
N GLN A 21 -9.40 1.21 7.33
CA GLN A 21 -10.76 1.37 7.86
C GLN A 21 -11.52 0.06 8.05
N SER A 22 -11.16 -0.97 7.29
CA SER A 22 -11.80 -2.28 7.33
C SER A 22 -10.79 -3.38 7.68
N THR A 23 -11.27 -4.56 8.03
CA THR A 23 -10.43 -5.75 8.27
C THR A 23 -10.20 -6.50 6.96
N GLY A 24 -9.73 -5.78 5.94
CA GLY A 24 -9.48 -6.30 4.61
C GLY A 24 -8.08 -6.88 4.44
N HIS A 25 -7.85 -7.54 3.31
CA HIS A 25 -6.57 -8.16 2.99
C HIS A 25 -6.11 -7.77 1.58
N LEU A 26 -4.80 -7.58 1.41
CA LEU A 26 -4.16 -7.34 0.13
C LEU A 26 -3.10 -8.41 -0.11
N TYR A 27 -3.17 -9.08 -1.26
CA TYR A 27 -2.26 -10.15 -1.64
C TYR A 27 -1.40 -9.72 -2.82
N VAL A 28 -0.10 -10.00 -2.74
CA VAL A 28 0.87 -9.72 -3.80
C VAL A 28 1.55 -11.03 -4.19
N CYS A 29 1.47 -11.40 -5.47
CA CYS A 29 2.12 -12.59 -6.01
C CYS A 29 2.87 -12.23 -7.29
N GLY A 30 4.15 -12.59 -7.39
CA GLY A 30 4.99 -12.30 -8.55
C GLY A 30 6.46 -12.09 -8.16
N GLY A 31 7.19 -11.35 -8.99
CA GLY A 31 8.63 -11.12 -8.80
C GLY A 31 8.95 -10.20 -7.62
N MET A 32 10.15 -10.36 -7.04
CA MET A 32 10.62 -9.56 -5.89
C MET A 32 10.60 -8.04 -6.17
N ASN A 33 11.02 -7.62 -7.37
CA ASN A 33 11.00 -6.21 -7.76
C ASN A 33 9.56 -5.66 -7.77
N MET A 34 8.61 -6.42 -8.33
CA MET A 34 7.20 -6.03 -8.36
C MET A 34 6.64 -5.96 -6.93
N ALA A 35 6.95 -6.92 -6.07
CA ALA A 35 6.51 -6.91 -4.67
C ALA A 35 7.04 -5.68 -3.92
N ARG A 36 8.30 -5.31 -4.16
CA ARG A 36 8.92 -4.11 -3.57
C ARG A 36 8.25 -2.82 -4.06
N ASP A 37 7.99 -2.71 -5.35
CA ASP A 37 7.35 -1.53 -5.94
C ASP A 37 5.90 -1.35 -5.45
N VAL A 38 5.16 -2.46 -5.32
CA VAL A 38 3.81 -2.47 -4.75
C VAL A 38 3.84 -2.07 -3.29
N ALA A 39 4.73 -2.64 -2.48
CA ALA A 39 4.86 -2.29 -1.06
C ALA A 39 5.18 -0.80 -0.87
N HIS A 40 6.14 -0.26 -1.63
CA HIS A 40 6.48 1.17 -1.58
C HIS A 40 5.28 2.05 -1.96
N THR A 41 4.51 1.66 -2.97
CA THR A 41 3.33 2.40 -3.40
C THR A 41 2.22 2.39 -2.33
N ILE A 42 2.02 1.27 -1.64
CA ILE A 42 1.09 1.19 -0.50
C ILE A 42 1.55 2.11 0.64
N GLN A 43 2.85 2.14 0.94
CA GLN A 43 3.41 3.04 1.95
C GLN A 43 3.17 4.52 1.58
N GLU A 44 3.35 4.90 0.31
CA GLU A 44 3.03 6.25 -0.18
C GLU A 44 1.54 6.59 0.01
N ILE A 45 0.65 5.66 -0.35
CA ILE A 45 -0.81 5.84 -0.20
C ILE A 45 -1.18 6.05 1.27
N LEU A 46 -0.72 5.16 2.15
CA LEU A 46 -1.00 5.25 3.58
C LEU A 46 -0.37 6.49 4.21
N GLY A 47 0.88 6.81 3.86
CA GLY A 47 1.56 8.02 4.31
C GLY A 47 0.78 9.28 3.98
N HIS A 48 0.32 9.40 2.73
CA HIS A 48 -0.49 10.53 2.29
C HIS A 48 -1.86 10.60 2.99
N ARG A 49 -2.57 9.47 3.08
CA ARG A 49 -3.94 9.41 3.63
C ARG A 49 -4.00 9.57 5.15
N LEU A 50 -2.99 9.08 5.86
CA LEU A 50 -2.91 9.14 7.32
C LEU A 50 -2.13 10.35 7.84
N GLY A 51 -1.45 11.10 6.96
CA GLY A 51 -0.59 12.21 7.35
C GLY A 51 0.66 11.77 8.13
N ILE A 52 1.17 10.58 7.84
CA ILE A 52 2.34 9.97 8.50
C ILE A 52 3.53 9.88 7.56
N THR A 53 4.72 9.71 8.12
CA THR A 53 5.95 9.54 7.34
C THR A 53 5.97 8.18 6.62
N LEU A 54 6.78 8.08 5.57
CA LEU A 54 6.96 6.81 4.84
C LEU A 54 7.50 5.69 5.75
N SER A 55 8.36 6.02 6.73
CA SER A 55 8.86 5.06 7.74
C SER A 55 7.71 4.51 8.58
N GLN A 56 6.86 5.39 9.10
CA GLN A 56 5.69 4.99 9.89
C GLN A 56 4.68 4.18 9.07
N ALA A 57 4.50 4.51 7.79
CA ALA A 57 3.67 3.72 6.89
C ALA A 57 4.27 2.33 6.63
N GLY A 58 5.60 2.22 6.57
CA GLY A 58 6.31 0.94 6.50
C GLY A 58 6.13 0.08 7.74
N GLU A 59 6.32 0.68 8.92
CA GLU A 59 6.08 0.03 10.22
C GLU A 59 4.63 -0.46 10.35
N TYR A 60 3.66 0.34 9.89
CA TYR A 60 2.25 -0.05 9.86
C TYR A 60 2.02 -1.25 8.93
N LEU A 61 2.58 -1.22 7.71
CA LEU A 61 2.44 -2.32 6.76
C LEU A 61 3.07 -3.62 7.28
N ASP A 62 4.14 -3.53 8.07
CA ASP A 62 4.75 -4.69 8.72
C ASP A 62 3.84 -5.34 9.78
N GLN A 63 2.96 -4.56 10.44
CA GLN A 63 1.97 -5.09 11.38
C GLN A 63 0.80 -5.83 10.70
N LEU A 64 0.62 -5.65 9.39
CA LEU A 64 -0.42 -6.30 8.60
C LEU A 64 0.02 -7.65 8.00
N LYS A 65 1.30 -8.02 8.14
CA LYS A 65 1.86 -9.30 7.69
C LYS A 65 1.57 -10.41 8.70
#